data_AF-A0A3D2RI14-F1
#
_entry.id   AF-A0A3D2RI14-F1
#
_cell.length_a   1.000
_cell.length_b   1.000
_cell.length_c   1.000
_cell.angle_alpha   90.00
_cell.angle_beta   90.00
_cell.angle_gamma   90.00
#
_symmetry.space_group_name_H-M   'P 1'
#
loop_
_entity.id
_entity.type
_entity.pdbx_description
1 polymer ?
#
loop_
_entity_poly.entity_id
_entity_poly.type
_entity_poly.pdbx_seq_one_letter_code
_entity_poly.pdbx_strand_id
1 'polypeptide(L)' 'MRVLEVEGAIGRGHAKPQISPDGVHWADEGTLMGFLDSREVAFVRVARFGNYLRLVGELPPGTKARVIVYLSLKS' A
#
# COMPACT_ATOMS: atom_id res chain seq x y z
N MET A 1 -5.50 2.87 3.20
CA MET A 1 -4.85 1.80 4.00
C MET A 1 -4.76 2.27 5.44
N ARG A 2 -4.99 1.37 6.41
CA ARG A 2 -4.76 1.66 7.82
C ARG A 2 -3.95 0.53 8.47
N VAL A 3 -3.00 0.91 9.32
CA VAL A 3 -2.25 -0.04 10.16
C VAL A 3 -3.10 -0.41 11.37
N LEU A 4 -3.25 -1.70 11.62
CA LEU A 4 -4.02 -2.23 12.74
C LEU A 4 -3.10 -2.57 13.92
N GLU A 5 -2.01 -3.25 13.63
CA GLU A 5 -1.00 -3.69 14.60
C GLU A 5 0.39 -3.66 13.96
N VAL A 6 1.39 -3.39 14.79
CA VAL A 6 2.81 -3.41 14.42
C VAL A 6 3.56 -4.20 15.48
N GLU A 7 4.39 -5.14 15.03
CA GLU A 7 5.44 -5.76 15.83
C GLU A 7 6.78 -5.22 15.34
N GLY A 8 7.56 -4.59 16.21
CA GLY A 8 8.82 -3.91 15.87
C GLY A 8 8.65 -2.41 15.58
N ALA A 9 9.64 -1.82 14.92
CA ALA A 9 9.67 -0.38 14.64
C ALA A 9 9.36 -0.10 13.16
N ILE A 10 8.17 0.44 12.87
CA ILE A 10 7.72 0.63 11.49
C ILE A 10 8.50 1.71 10.73
N GLY A 11 9.01 2.72 11.45
CA GLY A 11 10.03 3.67 10.96
C GLY A 11 9.77 4.20 9.55
N ARG A 12 10.70 3.92 8.63
CA ARG A 12 10.65 4.33 7.20
C ARG A 12 9.93 3.34 6.28
N GLY A 13 9.16 2.41 6.85
CA GLY A 13 8.36 1.49 6.06
C GLY A 13 7.37 2.24 5.17
N HIS A 14 7.15 1.72 3.99
CA HIS A 14 6.28 2.35 3.01
C HIS A 14 5.54 1.31 2.17
N ALA A 15 4.50 1.75 1.49
CA ALA A 15 3.76 0.98 0.53
C ALA A 15 3.53 1.77 -0.75
N LYS A 16 3.48 1.06 -1.88
CA LYS A 16 3.18 1.64 -3.19
C LYS A 16 2.13 0.82 -3.93
N PRO A 17 1.15 1.46 -4.60
CA PRO A 17 0.27 0.76 -5.50
C PRO A 17 1.05 0.36 -6.76
N GLN A 18 0.77 -0.84 -7.26
CA GLN A 18 1.22 -1.29 -8.57
C GLN A 18 0.03 -1.73 -9.40
N ILE A 19 0.08 -1.41 -10.69
CA ILE A 19 -0.95 -1.78 -11.66
C ILE A 19 -0.36 -2.70 -12.72
N SER A 20 -1.20 -3.60 -13.24
CA SER A 20 -0.82 -4.49 -14.33
C SER A 20 -2.01 -4.75 -15.26
N PRO A 21 -1.79 -4.77 -16.59
CA PRO A 21 -2.82 -5.18 -17.54
C PRO A 21 -2.98 -6.71 -17.62
N ASP A 22 -1.94 -7.48 -17.35
CA ASP A 22 -1.86 -8.94 -17.57
C ASP A 22 -1.65 -9.76 -16.28
N GLY A 23 -1.42 -9.11 -15.14
CA GLY A 23 -1.16 -9.74 -13.86
C GLY A 23 0.27 -10.27 -13.69
N VAL A 24 1.12 -10.14 -14.71
CA VAL A 24 2.50 -10.67 -14.75
C VAL A 24 3.51 -9.52 -14.74
N HIS A 25 3.31 -8.51 -15.58
CA HIS A 25 4.17 -7.33 -15.67
C HIS A 25 3.57 -6.18 -14.86
N TRP A 26 4.28 -5.78 -13.81
CA TRP A 26 3.80 -4.79 -12.85
C TRP A 26 4.58 -3.49 -12.97
N ALA A 27 3.85 -2.37 -13.00
CA ALA A 27 4.41 -1.03 -12.96
C ALA A 27 4.03 -0.34 -11.64
N ASP A 28 4.97 0.40 -11.07
CA ASP A 28 4.69 1.33 -9.99
C ASP A 28 3.73 2.42 -10.49
N GLU A 29 2.65 2.67 -9.74
CA GLU A 29 1.70 3.73 -10.08
C GLU A 29 2.34 5.13 -9.96
N GLY A 30 3.38 5.24 -9.12
CA GLY A 30 4.19 6.44 -8.89
C GLY A 30 4.01 7.01 -7.49
N THR A 31 2.92 6.67 -6.80
CA THR A 31 2.70 7.16 -5.43
C THR A 31 3.36 6.28 -4.37
N LEU A 32 3.97 6.93 -3.37
CA LEU A 32 4.54 6.29 -2.19
C LEU A 32 3.79 6.72 -0.93
N MET A 33 3.36 5.75 -0.11
CA MET A 33 2.71 6.01 1.17
C MET A 33 3.56 5.48 2.32
N GLY A 34 3.86 6.33 3.30
CA GLY A 34 4.41 5.85 4.57
C GLY A 34 3.36 5.06 5.37
N PHE A 35 3.81 4.10 6.17
CA PHE A 35 2.96 3.55 7.21
C PHE A 35 2.86 4.57 8.34
N LEU A 36 1.64 5.06 8.60
CA LEU A 36 1.37 5.95 9.72
C LEU A 36 1.18 5.08 10.99
N ASP A 37 1.89 5.44 12.05
CA ASP A 37 1.77 4.80 13.38
C ASP A 37 0.51 5.27 14.13
N SER A 38 -0.02 6.44 13.73
CA SER A 38 -1.38 6.83 14.08
C SER A 38 -2.34 5.87 13.38
N ARG A 39 -3.39 5.40 14.07
CA ARG A 39 -4.47 4.55 13.49
C ARG A 39 -5.29 5.27 12.39
N GLU A 40 -4.70 6.27 11.75
CA GLU A 40 -5.24 7.05 10.67
C GLU A 40 -5.21 6.27 9.36
N VAL A 41 -6.04 6.71 8.42
CA VAL A 41 -6.15 6.10 7.10
C VAL A 41 -5.29 6.90 6.14
N ALA A 42 -4.27 6.26 5.55
CA ALA A 42 -3.56 6.79 4.41
C ALA A 42 -4.39 6.59 3.14
N PHE A 43 -4.55 7.64 2.33
CA PHE A 43 -5.28 7.60 1.07
C PHE A 43 -4.34 7.87 -0.09
N VAL A 44 -4.49 7.09 -1.16
CA VAL A 44 -3.89 7.36 -2.46
C VAL A 44 -4.94 7.22 -3.54
N ARG A 45 -4.88 8.15 -4.48
CA ARG A 45 -5.67 8.09 -5.70
C ARG A 45 -4.89 7.26 -6.71
N VAL A 46 -5.53 6.21 -7.23
CA VAL A 46 -5.00 5.44 -8.35
C VAL A 46 -5.60 5.99 -9.63
N ALA A 47 -4.75 6.28 -10.61
CA ALA A 47 -5.18 6.65 -11.96
C ALA A 47 -4.82 5.54 -12.96
N ARG A 48 -5.55 5.49 -14.09
CA ARG A 48 -5.29 4.54 -15.19
C ARG A 48 -5.29 3.07 -14.74
N PHE A 49 -6.08 2.74 -13.73
CA PHE A 49 -6.31 1.35 -13.32
C PHE A 49 -7.08 0.62 -14.42
N GLY A 50 -6.50 -0.47 -14.93
CA GLY A 50 -7.07 -1.29 -15.99
C GLY A 50 -7.66 -2.60 -15.46
N ASN A 51 -6.79 -3.54 -15.08
CA ASN A 51 -7.19 -4.90 -14.66
C ASN A 51 -6.73 -5.25 -13.25
N TYR A 52 -5.41 -5.30 -13.02
CA TYR A 52 -4.85 -5.79 -11.77
C TYR A 52 -4.26 -4.65 -10.94
N LEU A 53 -4.54 -4.68 -9.64
CA LEU A 53 -4.03 -3.75 -8.64
C LEU A 53 -3.48 -4.57 -7.48
N ARG A 54 -2.28 -4.23 -7.02
CA ARG A 54 -1.73 -4.73 -5.76
C ARG A 54 -1.08 -3.61 -4.98
N LEU A 55 -0.91 -3.85 -3.69
CA LEU A 55 -0.14 -3.00 -2.80
C LEU A 55 1.15 -3.74 -2.44
N VAL A 56 2.30 -3.13 -2.70
CA VAL A 56 3.60 -3.66 -2.29
C VAL A 56 4.08 -2.86 -1.10
N GLY A 57 4.36 -3.55 0.02
CA GLY A 57 4.89 -2.93 1.23
C GLY A 57 6.34 -3.34 1.46
N GLU A 58 7.17 -2.37 1.80
CA GLU A 58 8.53 -2.58 2.31
C GLU A 58 8.57 -2.17 3.79
N LEU A 59 9.01 -3.08 4.63
CA LEU A 59 9.14 -2.89 6.07
C LEU A 59 10.61 -3.03 6.49
N PRO A 60 11.06 -2.33 7.54
CA PRO A 60 12.38 -2.57 8.12
C PRO A 60 12.55 -4.03 8.58
N PRO A 61 13.78 -4.56 8.60
CA PRO A 61 14.05 -5.92 9.09
C PRO A 61 13.48 -6.17 10.49
N GLY A 62 12.93 -7.36 10.71
CA GLY A 62 12.33 -7.74 11.99
C GLY A 62 10.97 -7.07 12.29
N THR A 63 10.42 -6.31 11.35
CA THR A 63 9.12 -5.64 11.51
C THR A 63 8.02 -6.43 10.82
N LYS A 64 6.87 -6.56 11.50
CA LYS A 64 5.63 -7.05 10.91
C LYS A 64 4.52 -6.04 11.12
N ALA A 65 3.67 -5.88 10.13
CA ALA A 65 2.52 -5.01 10.22
C ALA A 65 1.27 -5.72 9.71
N ARG A 66 0.18 -5.64 10.48
CA ARG A 66 -1.13 -6.06 10.04
C ARG A 66 -1.88 -4.83 9.55
N VAL A 67 -2.31 -4.85 8.29
CA VAL A 67 -2.97 -3.70 7.66
C VAL A 67 -4.35 -4.08 7.14
N ILE A 68 -5.23 -3.08 7.07
CA ILE A 68 -6.47 -3.16 6.31
C ILE A 68 -6.39 -2.22 5.11
N VAL A 69 -6.77 -2.75 3.95
CA VAL A 69 -6.80 -2.01 2.69
C VAL A 69 -8.26 -1.83 2.27
N TYR A 70 -8.60 -0.60 1.93
CA TYR A 70 -9.91 -0.24 1.40
C TYR A 70 -9.73 0.13 -0.06
N LEU A 71 -10.50 -0.49 -0.95
CA LEU A 71 -10.59 -0.11 -2.36
C LEU A 71 -11.96 0.53 -2.57
N SER A 72 -11.96 1.81 -2.95
CA SER A 72 -13.16 2.54 -3.32
C SER A 72 -13.09 2.88 -4.80
N LEU A 73 -13.99 2.29 -5.58
CA LEU A 73 -14.15 2.57 -7.00
C LEU A 73 -15.36 3.49 -7.15
N LYS A 74 -15.12 4.71 -7.63
CA LYS A 74 -16.17 5.69 -7.89
C LYS A 74 -16.34 5.82 -9.40
N SER A 75 -17.56 5.60 -9.88
CA SER A 75 -17.99 5.81 -11.27
C SER A 75 -18.30 7.28 -11.52
#